data_AF-A0A7V8YFQ3-F1
#
_entry.id   AF-A0A7V8YFQ3-F1
#
_cell.length_a   1.000
_cell.length_b   1.000
_cell.length_c   1.000
_cell.angle_alpha   90.00
_cell.angle_beta   90.00
_cell.angle_gamma   90.00
#
_symmetry.space_group_name_H-M   'P 1'
#
loop_
_entity.id
_entity.type
_entity.pdbx_description
1 polymer ?
#
loop_
_entity_poly.entity_id
_entity_poly.type
_entity_poly.pdbx_seq_one_letter_code
_entity_poly.pdbx_strand_id
1 'polypeptide(L)'
;MIEALVAPLADRPGTAWLDGGETSWSIVAWDPTEVATDPDWTGAGRSLARPGGTGGVIGFVSYPGESADPAVWLGRYDGGVAWHRAHGWSIRGSRGFQADARRRVAALAPLPPPVPAAPPGAVTTWDRRGYKAAFRRIQ
;
A
#
# COMPACT_ATOMS: atom_id res chain seq x y z
N MET A 1 12.58 7.72 5.05
CA MET A 1 13.36 7.65 3.79
C MET A 1 12.53 7.10 2.63
N ILE A 2 11.72 6.04 2.84
CA ILE A 2 10.84 5.52 1.79
C ILE A 2 9.78 6.53 1.34
N GLU A 3 9.36 7.42 2.22
CA GLU A 3 8.43 8.51 1.95
C GLU A 3 8.96 9.42 0.83
N ALA A 4 10.27 9.65 0.75
CA ALA A 4 10.88 10.42 -0.33
C ALA A 4 10.74 9.73 -1.70
N LEU A 5 10.68 8.40 -1.72
CA LEU A 5 10.41 7.62 -2.93
C LEU A 5 8.91 7.60 -3.26
N VAL A 6 8.05 7.52 -2.25
CA VAL A 6 6.59 7.45 -2.42
C VAL A 6 6.00 8.80 -2.81
N ALA A 7 6.49 9.92 -2.28
CA ALA A 7 5.96 11.27 -2.55
C ALA A 7 5.77 11.59 -4.05
N PRO A 8 6.76 11.39 -4.94
CA PRO A 8 6.57 11.61 -6.38
C PRO A 8 5.69 10.54 -7.08
N LEU A 9 5.31 9.47 -6.37
CA LEU A 9 4.47 8.38 -6.87
C LEU A 9 3.04 8.44 -6.30
N ALA A 10 2.76 9.32 -5.34
CA ALA A 10 1.51 9.34 -4.57
C ALA A 10 0.28 9.53 -5.47
N ASP A 11 0.38 10.40 -6.47
CA ASP A 11 -0.71 10.67 -7.42
C ASP A 11 -0.74 9.72 -8.61
N ARG A 12 0.21 8.76 -8.67
CA ARG A 12 0.29 7.80 -9.78
C ARG A 12 -0.73 6.68 -9.53
N PRO A 13 -1.72 6.48 -10.42
CA PRO A 13 -2.74 5.45 -10.23
C PRO A 13 -2.10 4.05 -10.10
N GLY A 14 -2.58 3.30 -9.11
CA GLY A 14 -2.06 1.96 -8.83
C GLY A 14 -0.72 1.92 -8.11
N THR A 15 -0.22 3.03 -7.55
CA THR A 15 0.87 2.95 -6.56
C THR A 15 0.34 2.30 -5.28
N ALA A 16 1.05 1.29 -4.78
CA ALA A 16 0.79 0.69 -3.48
C ALA A 16 2.00 0.86 -2.57
N TRP A 17 1.75 1.31 -1.34
CA TRP A 17 2.75 1.45 -0.29
C TRP A 17 2.25 0.77 0.98
N LEU A 18 3.03 -0.19 1.45
CA LEU A 18 2.87 -0.82 2.75
C LEU A 18 3.94 -0.25 3.67
N ASP A 19 3.53 0.56 4.64
CA ASP A 19 4.45 1.11 5.62
C ASP A 19 4.58 0.17 6.82
N GLY A 20 5.78 -0.39 7.01
CA GLY A 20 6.10 -1.21 8.17
C GLY A 20 6.38 -0.39 9.43
N GLY A 21 6.41 0.94 9.33
CA GLY A 21 6.82 1.83 10.41
C GLY A 21 8.33 1.80 10.66
N GLU A 22 8.75 2.36 11.79
CA GLU A 22 10.18 2.64 12.05
C GLU A 22 11.06 1.38 12.21
N THR A 23 10.47 0.25 12.58
CA THR A 23 11.18 -0.98 12.98
C THR A 23 11.03 -2.13 11.99
N SER A 24 10.32 -1.92 10.88
CA SER A 24 10.03 -2.99 9.92
C SER A 24 10.33 -2.54 8.48
N TRP A 25 10.14 -3.47 7.55
CA TRP A 25 10.27 -3.21 6.13
C TRP A 25 9.06 -2.42 5.63
N SER A 26 9.32 -1.35 4.91
CA SER A 26 8.31 -0.67 4.11
C SER A 26 8.49 -1.05 2.64
N ILE A 27 7.40 -1.32 1.93
CA ILE A 27 7.41 -1.83 0.56
C ILE A 27 6.59 -0.90 -0.32
N VAL A 28 7.15 -0.49 -1.46
CA VAL A 28 6.44 0.28 -2.48
C VAL A 28 6.52 -0.42 -3.83
N ALA A 29 5.39 -0.42 -4.56
CA ALA A 29 5.30 -0.83 -5.94
C ALA A 29 4.42 0.17 -6.71
N TRP A 30 4.68 0.32 -8.00
CA TRP A 30 3.96 1.23 -8.89
C TRP A 30 3.82 0.60 -10.27
N ASP A 31 2.90 1.14 -11.08
CA ASP A 31 2.59 0.63 -12.42
C ASP A 31 2.20 -0.85 -12.42
N PRO A 32 1.04 -1.20 -11.84
CA PRO A 32 0.55 -2.57 -11.94
C PRO A 32 0.35 -2.92 -13.42
N THR A 33 0.85 -4.08 -13.83
CA THR A 33 0.69 -4.62 -15.19
C THR A 33 -0.68 -5.24 -15.42
N GLU A 34 -1.35 -5.63 -14.35
CA GLU A 34 -2.71 -6.17 -14.36
C GLU A 34 -3.40 -5.81 -13.04
N VAL A 35 -4.70 -5.51 -13.08
CA VAL A 35 -5.50 -5.18 -11.90
C VAL A 35 -6.75 -6.05 -11.88
N ALA A 36 -7.07 -6.61 -10.72
CA ALA A 36 -8.32 -7.32 -10.48
C ALA A 36 -9.11 -6.64 -9.36
N THR A 37 -10.42 -6.47 -9.59
CA THR A 37 -11.37 -5.93 -8.61
C THR A 37 -12.50 -6.92 -8.30
N ASP A 38 -12.26 -8.21 -8.60
CA ASP A 38 -13.23 -9.29 -8.40
C ASP A 38 -13.44 -9.56 -6.90
N PRO A 39 -14.69 -9.69 -6.42
CA PRO A 39 -14.99 -10.11 -5.05
C PRO A 39 -14.37 -11.46 -4.66
N ASP A 40 -14.17 -12.40 -5.60
CA ASP A 40 -13.34 -13.59 -5.41
C ASP A 40 -11.85 -13.21 -5.45
N TRP A 41 -11.43 -12.46 -4.44
CA TRP A 41 -10.06 -11.98 -4.31
C TRP A 41 -9.04 -13.13 -4.22
N THR A 42 -9.45 -14.30 -3.75
CA THR A 42 -8.57 -15.46 -3.60
C THR A 42 -8.28 -16.08 -4.97
N GLY A 43 -9.31 -16.28 -5.79
CA GLY A 43 -9.16 -16.71 -7.18
C GLY A 43 -8.39 -15.70 -8.02
N ALA A 44 -8.75 -14.41 -7.92
CA ALA A 44 -8.07 -13.32 -8.61
C ALA A 44 -6.59 -13.23 -8.22
N GLY A 45 -6.26 -13.25 -6.93
CA GLY A 45 -4.89 -13.20 -6.44
C GLY A 45 -4.03 -14.36 -6.96
N ARG A 46 -4.57 -15.57 -7.01
CA ARG A 46 -3.88 -16.75 -7.60
C ARG A 46 -3.65 -16.59 -9.09
N SER A 47 -4.65 -16.09 -9.81
CA SER A 47 -4.55 -15.82 -11.25
C SER A 47 -3.44 -14.80 -11.55
N LEU A 48 -3.38 -13.71 -10.79
CA LEU A 48 -2.36 -12.67 -10.94
C LEU A 48 -0.95 -13.18 -10.61
N ALA A 49 -0.78 -13.98 -9.56
CA ALA A 49 0.54 -14.36 -9.04
C ALA A 49 1.41 -15.20 -10.01
N ARG A 50 0.85 -15.80 -11.05
CA ARG A 50 1.48 -16.59 -12.15
C ARG A 50 2.86 -17.21 -11.83
N PRO A 51 2.97 -18.55 -11.72
CA PRO A 51 4.24 -19.23 -11.47
C PRO A 51 5.36 -18.80 -12.45
N GLY A 52 6.54 -18.46 -11.91
CA GLY A 52 7.71 -18.11 -12.71
C GLY A 52 7.80 -16.65 -13.19
N GLY A 53 6.80 -15.81 -12.89
CA GLY A 53 6.87 -14.37 -13.15
C GLY A 53 7.76 -13.61 -12.14
N THR A 54 8.30 -12.46 -12.55
CA THR A 54 8.96 -11.54 -11.61
C THR A 54 7.93 -10.67 -10.88
N GLY A 55 8.22 -10.29 -9.63
CA GLY A 55 7.40 -9.37 -8.84
C GLY A 55 6.35 -10.07 -7.95
N GLY A 56 5.22 -9.41 -7.70
CA GLY A 56 4.19 -9.90 -6.79
C GLY A 56 2.84 -9.22 -6.97
N VAL A 57 1.91 -9.54 -6.05
CA VAL A 57 0.56 -8.95 -6.00
C VAL A 57 0.43 -8.15 -4.71
N ILE A 58 -0.02 -6.89 -4.80
CA ILE A 58 -0.27 -6.02 -3.65
C ILE A 58 -1.63 -5.36 -3.85
N GLY A 59 -2.41 -5.24 -2.78
CA GLY A 59 -3.74 -4.67 -2.86
C GLY A 59 -4.46 -4.67 -1.51
N PHE A 60 -5.77 -4.47 -1.56
CA PHE A 60 -6.65 -4.50 -0.40
C PHE A 60 -7.89 -5.34 -0.65
N VAL A 61 -8.47 -5.82 0.45
CA VAL A 61 -9.75 -6.50 0.51
C VAL A 61 -10.51 -5.85 1.67
N SER A 62 -11.61 -5.19 1.36
CA SER A 62 -12.41 -4.48 2.35
C SER A 62 -13.26 -5.43 3.17
N TYR A 63 -13.58 -5.04 4.40
CA TYR A 63 -14.49 -5.83 5.22
C TYR A 63 -15.91 -5.75 4.65
N PRO A 64 -16.69 -6.85 4.66
CA PRO A 64 -18.07 -6.82 4.17
C PRO A 64 -18.91 -5.73 4.85
N GLY A 65 -19.57 -4.90 4.06
CA GLY A 65 -20.42 -3.80 4.56
C GLY A 65 -19.70 -2.46 4.74
N GLU A 66 -18.40 -2.38 4.48
CA GLU A 66 -17.69 -1.10 4.31
C GLU A 66 -17.91 -0.52 2.91
N SER A 67 -17.97 0.81 2.82
CA SER A 67 -18.26 1.55 1.59
C SER A 67 -17.05 1.77 0.68
N ALA A 68 -16.12 0.81 0.65
CA ALA A 68 -15.00 0.88 -0.29
C ALA A 68 -15.48 0.46 -1.70
N ASP A 69 -15.28 1.34 -2.68
CA ASP A 69 -15.52 1.05 -4.09
C ASP A 69 -14.20 1.20 -4.88
N PRO A 70 -13.64 0.11 -5.43
CA PRO A 70 -14.12 -1.27 -5.33
C PRO A 70 -13.87 -1.89 -3.94
N ALA A 71 -14.64 -2.91 -3.57
CA ALA A 71 -14.46 -3.66 -2.31
C ALA A 71 -13.18 -4.53 -2.30
N VAL A 72 -12.66 -4.84 -3.48
CA VAL A 72 -11.39 -5.55 -3.69
C VAL A 72 -10.60 -4.80 -4.74
N TRP A 73 -9.30 -4.64 -4.51
CA TRP A 73 -8.38 -4.16 -5.52
C TRP A 73 -7.05 -4.89 -5.35
N LEU A 74 -6.61 -5.61 -6.38
CA LEU A 74 -5.36 -6.35 -6.40
C LEU A 74 -4.56 -5.94 -7.65
N GLY A 75 -3.37 -5.37 -7.45
CA GLY A 75 -2.45 -5.03 -8.52
C GLY A 75 -1.35 -6.08 -8.65
N ARG A 76 -1.09 -6.56 -9.87
CA ARG A 76 0.09 -7.33 -10.22
C ARG A 76 1.21 -6.37 -10.61
N TYR A 77 2.36 -6.48 -9.98
CA TYR A 77 3.51 -5.62 -10.25
C TYR A 77 4.68 -6.41 -10.76
N ASP A 78 5.42 -5.85 -11.71
CA ASP A 78 6.65 -6.46 -12.23
C ASP A 78 7.80 -6.44 -11.22
N GLY A 79 7.69 -5.67 -10.13
CA GLY A 79 8.70 -5.52 -9.11
C GLY A 79 8.23 -4.73 -7.90
N GLY A 80 9.15 -4.52 -6.95
CA GLY A 80 8.94 -3.70 -5.78
C GLY A 80 10.26 -3.19 -5.20
N VAL A 81 10.17 -2.09 -4.47
CA VAL A 81 11.26 -1.52 -3.68
C VAL A 81 10.92 -1.68 -2.21
N ALA A 82 11.80 -2.31 -1.45
CA ALA A 82 11.70 -2.42 -0.02
C ALA A 82 12.79 -1.58 0.65
N TRP A 83 12.45 -0.93 1.76
CA TRP A 83 13.38 -0.17 2.58
C TRP A 83 13.30 -0.64 4.02
N HIS A 84 14.46 -0.77 4.66
CA HIS A 84 14.56 -1.01 6.09
C HIS A 84 15.70 -0.18 6.66
N ARG A 85 15.49 0.44 7.82
CA ARG A 85 16.48 1.33 8.44
C ARG A 85 17.86 0.67 8.63
N ALA A 86 17.89 -0.59 9.06
CA ALA A 86 19.13 -1.32 9.32
C ALA A 86 19.76 -2.00 8.08
N HIS A 87 18.98 -2.20 7.01
CA HIS A 87 19.41 -2.98 5.84
C HIS A 87 19.48 -2.16 4.55
N GLY A 88 18.96 -0.93 4.56
CA GLY A 88 18.90 -0.07 3.40
C GLY A 88 17.85 -0.53 2.39
N TRP A 89 18.16 -0.29 1.11
CA TRP A 89 17.27 -0.53 -0.02
C TRP A 89 17.42 -1.94 -0.59
N SER A 90 16.30 -2.58 -0.91
CA SER A 90 16.23 -3.82 -1.66
C SER A 90 15.30 -3.63 -2.86
N ILE A 91 15.80 -3.88 -4.06
CA ILE A 91 15.06 -3.69 -5.32
C ILE A 91 14.96 -5.04 -6.03
N ARG A 92 13.74 -5.47 -6.32
CA ARG A 92 13.46 -6.74 -7.03
C ARG A 92 12.43 -6.54 -8.12
N GLY A 93 12.44 -7.41 -9.13
CA GLY A 93 11.49 -7.37 -10.25
C GLY A 93 12.13 -7.56 -11.62
N SER A 94 11.40 -7.17 -12.66
CA SER A 94 11.89 -7.17 -14.04
C SER A 94 13.10 -6.25 -14.22
N ARG A 95 13.91 -6.47 -15.27
CA ARG A 95 15.09 -5.62 -15.55
C ARG A 95 14.70 -4.15 -15.73
N GLY A 96 13.59 -3.90 -16.42
CA GLY A 96 13.07 -2.55 -16.63
C GLY A 96 12.68 -1.86 -15.32
N PHE A 97 11.92 -2.57 -14.47
CA PHE A 97 11.55 -2.06 -13.15
C PHE A 97 12.79 -1.75 -12.30
N GLN A 98 13.75 -2.67 -12.23
CA GLN A 98 14.95 -2.46 -11.43
C GLN A 98 15.77 -1.24 -11.91
N ALA A 99 15.85 -1.01 -13.22
CA ALA A 99 16.55 0.15 -13.77
C ALA A 99 15.84 1.47 -13.41
N ASP A 100 14.50 1.53 -13.54
CA ASP A 100 13.71 2.69 -13.11
C ASP A 100 13.83 2.94 -11.60
N ALA A 101 13.64 1.90 -10.78
CA ALA A 101 13.71 1.97 -9.34
C ALA A 101 15.08 2.46 -8.85
N ARG A 102 16.19 1.93 -9.40
CA ARG A 102 17.54 2.39 -9.05
C ARG A 102 17.75 3.86 -9.38
N ARG A 103 17.28 4.31 -10.55
CA ARG A 103 17.35 5.74 -10.94
C ARG A 103 16.58 6.62 -9.95
N ARG A 104 15.37 6.22 -9.56
CA ARG A 104 14.55 6.97 -8.59
C ARG A 104 15.19 7.01 -7.22
N VAL A 105 15.67 5.87 -6.71
CA VAL A 105 16.36 5.78 -5.41
C VAL A 105 17.63 6.64 -5.41
N ALA A 106 18.39 6.66 -6.50
CA ALA A 106 19.59 7.49 -6.63
C ALA A 106 19.27 9.00 -6.71
N ALA A 107 18.08 9.37 -7.16
CA ALA A 107 17.62 10.75 -7.28
C ALA A 107 16.90 11.27 -6.03
N LEU A 108 16.79 10.48 -4.95
CA LEU A 108 16.09 10.90 -3.75
C LEU A 108 16.79 12.08 -3.08
N ALA A 109 16.03 13.16 -2.90
CA ALA A 109 16.37 14.23 -1.99
C ALA A 109 15.62 14.05 -0.68
N PRO A 110 16.17 14.49 0.47
CA PRO A 110 15.41 14.58 1.71
C PRO A 110 14.11 15.37 1.48
N LEU A 111 12.99 14.84 1.98
CA LEU A 111 11.73 15.58 1.95
C LEU A 111 11.83 16.81 2.85
N PRO A 112 11.19 17.94 2.47
CA PRO A 112 11.00 19.04 3.40
C PRO A 112 10.25 18.55 4.64
N PRO A 113 10.47 19.17 5.81
CA PRO A 113 9.74 18.81 7.02
C PRO A 113 8.23 18.96 6.78
N PRO A 114 7.40 18.05 7.30
CA PRO A 114 5.95 18.14 7.14
C PRO A 114 5.45 19.45 7.76
N VAL A 115 4.60 20.16 7.02
CA VAL A 115 3.86 21.30 7.58
C VAL A 115 2.85 20.76 8.59
N PRO A 116 2.81 21.24 9.84
CA PRO A 116 1.83 20.78 10.81
C PRO A 116 0.42 21.10 10.31
N ALA A 117 -0.30 20.09 9.84
CA ALA A 117 -1.74 20.21 9.65
C ALA A 117 -2.40 20.09 11.02
N ALA A 118 -3.33 20.99 11.34
CA ALA A 118 -4.19 20.78 12.51
C ALA A 118 -4.89 19.42 12.31
N PRO A 119 -4.78 18.49 13.26
CA PRO A 119 -5.46 17.22 13.12
C PRO A 119 -6.95 17.51 12.97
N PRO A 120 -7.65 16.89 12.00
CA PRO A 120 -9.10 16.94 12.02
C PRO A 120 -9.54 16.47 13.41
N GLY A 121 -10.37 17.27 14.08
CA GLY A 121 -10.88 16.90 15.41
C GLY A 121 -11.43 15.47 15.35
N ALA A 122 -11.16 14.66 16.36
CA ALA A 122 -11.59 13.26 16.35
C ALA A 122 -13.11 13.19 16.19
N VAL A 123 -13.59 12.72 15.02
CA VAL A 123 -15.00 12.49 14.76
C VAL A 123 -15.30 11.04 15.10
N THR A 124 -16.16 10.81 16.08
CA THR A 124 -16.65 9.46 16.40
C THR A 124 -17.95 9.21 15.64
N THR A 125 -18.04 8.05 14.97
CA THR A 125 -19.26 7.63 14.27
C THR A 125 -20.40 7.27 15.22
N TRP A 126 -20.10 7.04 16.50
CA TRP A 126 -21.07 6.72 17.55
C TRP A 126 -20.87 7.66 18.74
N ASP A 127 -21.96 8.10 19.34
CA ASP A 127 -21.88 8.70 20.67
C ASP A 127 -21.66 7.63 21.75
N ARG A 128 -21.28 8.08 22.96
CA ARG A 128 -20.99 7.19 24.09
C ARG A 128 -22.18 6.30 24.49
N ARG A 129 -23.41 6.78 24.29
CA ARG A 129 -24.63 6.05 24.66
C ARG A 129 -24.90 4.92 23.66
N GLY A 130 -24.81 5.22 22.36
CA GLY A 130 -24.92 4.25 21.27
C GLY A 130 -23.89 3.14 21.42
N TYR A 131 -22.62 3.50 21.70
CA TYR A 131 -21.57 2.51 21.94
C TYR A 131 -21.90 1.57 23.10
N LYS A 132 -22.31 2.11 24.27
CA LYS A 132 -22.66 1.29 25.43
C LYS A 132 -23.87 0.39 25.18
N ALA A 133 -24.86 0.87 24.41
CA ALA A 133 -26.03 0.07 24.06
C ALA A 133 -25.68 -1.08 23.12
N ALA A 134 -24.81 -0.84 22.12
CA ALA A 134 -24.32 -1.89 21.24
C ALA A 134 -23.46 -2.92 21.99
N PHE A 135 -22.55 -2.47 22.86
CA PHE A 135 -21.69 -3.34 23.67
C PHE A 135 -22.51 -4.32 24.53
N ARG A 136 -23.56 -3.84 25.21
CA ARG A 136 -24.44 -4.68 26.05
C ARG A 136 -25.26 -5.72 25.28
N ARG A 137 -25.42 -5.58 23.95
CA ARG A 137 -26.16 -6.55 23.12
C ARG A 137 -25.30 -7.74 22.68
N ILE A 138 -23.97 -7.59 22.76
CA ILE A 138 -23.00 -8.59 22.30
C ILE A 138 -22.50 -9.46 23.48
N GLN A 139 -22.61 -8.97 24.71
CA GLN A 139 -22.37 -9.74 25.94
C GLN A 139 -23.56 -10.63 26.27
#